data_AF-A0A0N5CTP5-F1
#
_entry.id   AF-A0A0N5CTP5-F1
#
_cell.length_a   1.000
_cell.length_b   1.000
_cell.length_c   1.000
_cell.angle_alpha   90.00
_cell.angle_beta   90.00
_cell.angle_gamma   90.00
#
_symmetry.space_group_name_H-M   'P 1'
#
loop_
_entity.id
_entity.type
_entity.pdbx_description
1 polymer ?
#
loop_
_entity_poly.entity_id
_entity_poly.type
_entity_poly.pdbx_seq_one_letter_code
_entity_poly.pdbx_strand_id
1 'polypeptide(L)'
;MCSESEDMWHIYNLIRIGDTVRCTTVRKVTTESSTGSTSSQKVRTVLSVSVEKVDFDPEASILHLKGRNVQENAHVKMGQYHTLDIDVGKKFSLWKPSWDSVDFDRLNLALNPAASADVAAIVMHEGFANLCLLTSAMTIVKAKIDMQIPRKRKGFAHQHDKGVQRFLEAVATAFVRHVNLNVCCFLFFFKITISVLFLIE
;
A
#
# COMPACT_ATOMS: atom_id res chain seq x y z
N MET A 1 -8.83 10.16 1.99
CA MET A 1 -7.86 10.30 0.89
C MET A 1 -6.69 9.43 1.26
N CYS A 2 -6.28 8.54 0.37
CA CYS A 2 -5.14 7.65 0.61
C CYS A 2 -3.86 8.42 0.34
N SER A 3 -2.93 8.44 1.28
CA SER A 3 -1.60 9.03 1.09
C SER A 3 -0.58 8.00 0.63
N GLU A 4 -0.74 6.75 1.05
CA GLU A 4 0.23 5.68 0.82
C GLU A 4 -0.44 4.50 0.09
N SER A 5 0.37 3.67 -0.57
CA SER A 5 -0.10 2.42 -1.19
C SER A 5 -0.67 1.45 -0.16
N GLU A 6 -0.14 1.49 1.06
CA GLU A 6 -0.60 0.74 2.23
C GLU A 6 -2.08 0.98 2.54
N ASP A 7 -2.54 2.24 2.44
CA ASP A 7 -3.94 2.62 2.68
C ASP A 7 -4.91 1.89 1.74
N MET A 8 -4.46 1.56 0.52
CA MET A 8 -5.28 0.90 -0.50
C MET A 8 -5.68 -0.51 -0.08
N TRP A 9 -4.79 -1.21 0.62
CA TRP A 9 -5.09 -2.53 1.19
C TRP A 9 -6.15 -2.45 2.28
N HIS A 10 -6.06 -1.44 3.16
CA HIS A 10 -7.07 -1.23 4.20
C HIS A 10 -8.44 -0.92 3.60
N ILE A 11 -8.48 -0.12 2.53
CA ILE A 11 -9.73 0.23 1.85
C ILE A 11 -10.33 -0.94 1.09
N TYR A 12 -9.49 -1.76 0.43
CA TYR A 12 -9.93 -3.01 -0.20
C TYR A 12 -10.72 -3.87 0.79
N ASN A 13 -10.22 -3.99 2.02
CA ASN A 13 -10.88 -4.76 3.07
C ASN A 13 -12.06 -4.02 3.72
N LEU A 14 -12.13 -2.69 3.62
CA LEU A 14 -13.22 -1.89 4.20
C LEU A 14 -14.49 -1.90 3.34
N ILE A 15 -14.31 -1.84 2.02
CA ILE A 15 -15.41 -1.78 1.04
C ILE A 15 -15.98 -3.17 0.79
N ARG A 16 -17.31 -3.29 0.90
CA ARG A 16 -18.04 -4.53 0.71
C ARG A 16 -19.04 -4.39 -0.44
N ILE A 17 -19.50 -5.53 -0.97
CA ILE A 17 -20.58 -5.56 -1.95
C ILE A 17 -21.85 -4.95 -1.32
N GLY A 18 -22.52 -4.08 -2.06
CA GLY A 18 -23.70 -3.32 -1.61
C GLY A 18 -23.36 -1.92 -1.09
N ASP A 19 -22.11 -1.63 -0.75
CA ASP A 19 -21.69 -0.28 -0.37
C ASP A 19 -21.81 0.69 -1.55
N THR A 20 -21.96 1.98 -1.25
CA THR A 20 -21.96 3.03 -2.28
C THR A 20 -20.69 3.84 -2.20
N VAL A 21 -20.01 4.00 -3.34
CA VAL A 21 -18.79 4.79 -3.45
C VAL A 21 -18.97 5.91 -4.44
N ARG A 22 -18.60 7.13 -4.03
CA ARG A 22 -18.60 8.31 -4.89
C ARG A 22 -17.19 8.77 -5.15
N CYS A 23 -16.83 8.87 -6.42
CA CYS A 23 -15.48 9.26 -6.83
C CYS A 23 -15.51 9.95 -8.19
N THR A 24 -14.49 10.77 -8.45
CA THR A 24 -14.27 11.38 -9.77
C THR A 24 -13.74 10.32 -10.73
N THR A 25 -14.32 10.20 -11.90
CA THR A 25 -13.89 9.25 -12.94
C THR A 25 -13.89 9.92 -14.31
N VAL A 26 -13.24 9.28 -15.27
CA VAL A 26 -13.27 9.70 -16.68
C VAL A 26 -14.13 8.72 -17.46
N ARG A 27 -15.04 9.24 -18.28
CA ARG A 27 -15.89 8.44 -19.17
C ARG A 27 -15.74 8.92 -20.60
N LYS A 28 -15.55 7.97 -21.53
CA LYS A 28 -15.67 8.23 -22.96
C LYS A 28 -17.16 8.34 -23.32
N VAL A 29 -17.60 9.53 -23.69
CA VAL A 29 -18.94 9.81 -24.19
C VAL A 29 -18.88 9.84 -25.71
N THR A 30 -19.70 9.02 -26.37
CA THR A 30 -19.86 9.04 -27.82
C THR A 30 -21.17 9.73 -28.14
N THR A 31 -21.10 10.78 -28.95
CA THR A 31 -22.26 11.54 -29.41
C THR A 31 -22.40 11.31 -30.91
N GLU A 32 -23.60 10.98 -31.34
CA GLU A 32 -23.94 10.83 -32.75
C GLU A 32 -24.68 12.09 -33.22
N SER A 33 -24.20 12.68 -34.30
CA SER A 33 -24.83 13.86 -34.90
C SER A 33 -26.01 13.46 -35.79
N SER A 34 -26.87 14.42 -36.11
CA SER A 34 -28.01 14.22 -37.03
C SER A 34 -27.59 13.79 -38.44
N THR A 35 -26.33 13.98 -38.81
CA THR A 35 -25.74 13.54 -40.09
C THR A 35 -25.10 12.15 -40.01
N GLY A 36 -25.23 11.43 -38.88
CA GLY A 36 -24.70 10.08 -38.68
C GLY A 36 -23.20 10.02 -38.37
N SER A 37 -22.54 11.16 -38.18
CA SER A 37 -21.13 11.17 -37.77
C SER A 37 -21.01 11.01 -36.25
N THR A 38 -20.21 10.04 -35.80
CA THR A 38 -19.94 9.78 -34.39
C THR A 38 -18.68 10.51 -33.93
N SER A 39 -18.79 11.33 -32.88
CA SER A 39 -17.65 11.95 -32.20
C SER A 39 -17.52 11.40 -30.79
N SER A 40 -16.29 11.19 -30.32
CA SER A 40 -16.06 10.66 -28.97
C SER A 40 -15.15 11.58 -28.16
N GLN A 41 -15.59 11.92 -26.95
CA GLN A 41 -14.86 12.79 -26.04
C GLN A 41 -14.71 12.14 -24.66
N LYS A 42 -13.57 12.36 -24.00
CA LYS A 42 -13.34 11.92 -22.62
C LYS A 42 -13.80 13.03 -21.67
N VAL A 43 -14.80 12.74 -20.85
CA VAL A 43 -15.37 13.70 -19.90
C VAL A 43 -15.06 13.24 -18.47
N ARG A 44 -14.58 14.16 -17.64
CA ARG A 44 -14.40 13.94 -16.20
C ARG A 44 -15.72 14.21 -15.49
N THR A 45 -16.23 13.25 -14.74
CA THR A 45 -17.50 13.34 -14.03
C THR A 45 -17.38 12.67 -12.66
N VAL A 46 -18.26 13.02 -11.73
CA VAL A 46 -18.36 12.38 -10.42
C VAL A 46 -19.51 11.39 -10.47
N LEU A 47 -19.25 10.11 -10.19
CA LEU A 47 -20.27 9.07 -10.16
C LEU A 47 -20.38 8.49 -8.76
N SER A 48 -21.60 8.11 -8.40
CA SER A 48 -21.92 7.37 -7.19
C SER A 48 -22.33 5.96 -7.62
N VAL A 49 -21.52 4.96 -7.28
CA VAL A 49 -21.67 3.59 -7.75
C VAL A 49 -21.97 2.67 -6.56
N SER A 50 -23.02 1.87 -6.66
CA SER A 50 -23.25 0.75 -5.74
C SER A 50 -22.39 -0.42 -6.16
N VAL A 51 -21.50 -0.84 -5.27
CA VAL A 51 -20.44 -1.81 -5.53
C VAL A 51 -21.01 -3.21 -5.66
N GLU A 52 -20.74 -3.87 -6.78
CA GLU A 52 -21.08 -5.28 -7.02
C GLU A 52 -19.85 -6.18 -7.09
N LYS A 53 -18.69 -5.63 -7.44
CA LYS A 53 -17.41 -6.36 -7.46
C LYS A 53 -16.26 -5.43 -7.08
N VAL A 54 -15.33 -5.96 -6.28
CA VAL A 54 -14.11 -5.29 -5.84
C VAL A 54 -12.91 -6.11 -6.32
N ASP A 55 -12.04 -5.51 -7.12
CA ASP A 55 -10.77 -6.12 -7.54
C ASP A 55 -9.62 -5.19 -7.12
N PHE A 56 -8.56 -5.75 -6.54
CA PHE A 56 -7.37 -5.00 -6.13
C PHE A 56 -6.16 -5.43 -6.96
N ASP A 57 -5.43 -4.47 -7.51
CA ASP A 57 -4.15 -4.66 -8.16
C ASP A 57 -3.02 -4.29 -7.18
N PRO A 58 -2.27 -5.27 -6.64
CA PRO A 58 -1.19 -5.00 -5.69
C PRO A 58 0.00 -4.27 -6.30
N GLU A 59 0.30 -4.48 -7.58
CA GLU A 59 1.45 -3.87 -8.25
C GLU A 59 1.19 -2.39 -8.53
N ALA A 60 0.00 -2.09 -9.06
CA ALA A 60 -0.40 -0.71 -9.33
C ALA A 60 -0.90 0.03 -8.09
N SER A 61 -1.23 -0.69 -7.01
CA SER A 61 -1.93 -0.14 -5.82
C SER A 61 -3.23 0.57 -6.19
N ILE A 62 -4.01 -0.04 -7.09
CA ILE A 62 -5.28 0.49 -7.59
C ILE A 62 -6.41 -0.45 -7.20
N LEU A 63 -7.52 0.13 -6.76
CA LEU A 63 -8.76 -0.57 -6.45
C LEU A 63 -9.79 -0.33 -7.55
N HIS A 64 -10.25 -1.39 -8.19
CA HIS A 64 -11.29 -1.37 -9.21
C HIS A 64 -12.63 -1.75 -8.58
N LEU A 65 -13.55 -0.79 -8.54
CA LEU A 65 -14.88 -0.96 -7.97
C LEU A 65 -15.91 -0.97 -9.10
N LYS A 66 -16.36 -2.16 -9.48
CA LYS A 66 -17.39 -2.32 -10.51
C LYS A 66 -18.77 -2.32 -9.87
N GLY A 67 -19.70 -1.59 -10.47
CA GLY A 67 -21.06 -1.54 -9.98
C GLY A 67 -21.98 -0.71 -10.84
N ARG A 68 -23.17 -0.40 -10.31
CA ARG A 68 -24.19 0.41 -11.01
C ARG A 68 -24.25 1.82 -10.47
N ASN A 69 -24.40 2.79 -11.37
CA ASN A 69 -24.63 4.18 -10.99
C ASN A 69 -25.97 4.35 -10.26
N VAL A 70 -25.96 4.89 -9.05
CA VAL A 70 -27.18 5.06 -8.22
C VAL A 70 -27.72 6.48 -8.22
N GLN A 71 -27.02 7.44 -8.83
CA GLN A 71 -27.45 8.83 -8.92
C GLN A 71 -27.54 9.28 -10.38
N GLU A 72 -28.47 10.18 -10.66
CA GLU A 72 -28.58 10.76 -12.00
C GLU A 72 -27.30 11.55 -12.35
N ASN A 73 -26.85 11.42 -13.60
CA ASN A 73 -25.66 12.11 -14.10
C ASN A 73 -25.87 12.48 -15.57
N ALA A 74 -25.29 13.62 -15.98
CA ALA A 74 -25.38 14.11 -17.36
C ALA A 74 -24.83 13.13 -18.41
N HIS A 75 -23.87 12.27 -18.02
CA HIS A 75 -23.16 11.40 -18.97
C HIS A 75 -23.36 9.90 -18.72
N VAL A 76 -23.98 9.52 -17.61
CA VAL A 76 -24.18 8.11 -17.21
C VAL A 76 -25.58 7.96 -16.65
N LYS A 77 -26.38 7.10 -17.28
CA LYS A 77 -27.76 6.87 -16.86
C LYS A 77 -27.80 6.18 -15.50
N MET A 78 -28.87 6.39 -14.75
CA MET A 78 -29.12 5.64 -13.52
C MET A 78 -29.20 4.13 -13.85
N GLY A 79 -28.59 3.30 -13.01
CA GLY A 79 -28.52 1.85 -13.19
C GLY A 79 -27.46 1.38 -14.20
N GLN A 80 -26.81 2.28 -14.94
CA GLN A 80 -25.76 1.91 -15.89
C GLN A 80 -24.50 1.47 -15.15
N TYR A 81 -23.86 0.41 -15.65
CA TYR A 81 -22.61 -0.09 -15.09
C TYR A 81 -21.44 0.86 -15.36
N HIS A 82 -20.59 1.00 -14.35
CA HIS A 82 -19.33 1.72 -14.43
C HIS A 82 -18.32 1.09 -13.44
N THR A 83 -17.03 1.20 -13.76
CA THR A 83 -15.94 0.81 -12.85
C THR A 83 -15.25 2.07 -12.35
N LEU A 84 -15.23 2.27 -11.04
CA LEU A 84 -14.47 3.34 -10.39
C LEU A 84 -13.09 2.83 -10.02
N ASP A 85 -12.05 3.50 -10.52
CA ASP A 85 -10.68 3.25 -10.11
C ASP A 85 -10.34 4.20 -8.96
N ILE A 86 -9.96 3.66 -7.82
CA ILE A 86 -9.40 4.41 -6.70
C ILE A 86 -7.90 4.14 -6.69
N ASP A 87 -7.12 5.20 -6.80
CA ASP A 87 -5.67 5.24 -6.74
C ASP A 87 -5.21 6.13 -5.57
N VAL A 88 -3.93 6.01 -5.23
CA VAL A 88 -3.30 6.81 -4.17
C VAL A 88 -3.44 8.31 -4.49
N GLY A 89 -3.81 9.10 -3.49
CA GLY A 89 -4.04 10.54 -3.61
C GLY A 89 -5.45 10.93 -4.08
N LYS A 90 -6.27 9.99 -4.54
CA LYS A 90 -7.62 10.29 -4.99
C LYS A 90 -8.60 10.38 -3.83
N LYS A 91 -9.46 11.41 -3.90
CA LYS A 91 -10.54 11.61 -2.93
C LYS A 91 -11.76 10.82 -3.37
N PHE A 92 -12.28 10.01 -2.47
CA PHE A 92 -13.54 9.29 -2.61
C PHE A 92 -14.35 9.41 -1.32
N SER A 93 -15.62 9.07 -1.40
CA SER A 93 -16.52 8.97 -0.27
C SER A 93 -17.19 7.60 -0.28
N LEU A 94 -17.26 6.96 0.88
CA LEU A 94 -17.84 5.63 1.08
C LEU A 94 -19.05 5.75 1.99
N TRP A 95 -20.17 5.19 1.55
CA TRP A 95 -21.38 5.00 2.35
C TRP A 95 -21.64 3.52 2.50
N LYS A 96 -21.82 3.10 3.75
CA LYS A 96 -22.19 1.73 4.12
C LYS A 96 -23.59 1.76 4.72
N PRO A 97 -24.40 0.70 4.55
CA PRO A 97 -25.68 0.57 5.24
C PRO A 97 -25.52 0.62 6.77
N SER A 98 -24.42 0.05 7.28
CA SER A 98 -24.04 0.06 8.69
C SER A 98 -22.52 0.02 8.82
N TRP A 99 -21.99 0.76 9.80
CA TRP A 99 -20.59 0.68 10.22
C TRP A 99 -20.51 -0.20 11.47
N ASP A 100 -19.70 -1.25 11.42
CA ASP A 100 -19.48 -2.16 12.56
C ASP A 100 -18.16 -1.84 13.28
N SER A 101 -17.93 -2.45 14.45
CA SER A 101 -16.70 -2.25 15.22
C SER A 101 -15.45 -2.67 14.44
N VAL A 102 -15.55 -3.72 13.63
CA VAL A 102 -14.44 -4.22 12.79
C VAL A 102 -14.02 -3.20 11.74
N ASP A 103 -14.98 -2.46 11.18
CA ASP A 103 -14.72 -1.36 10.25
C ASP A 103 -13.97 -0.21 10.92
N PHE A 104 -14.37 0.15 12.16
CA PHE A 104 -13.68 1.19 12.93
C PHE A 104 -12.27 0.75 13.33
N ASP A 105 -12.09 -0.49 13.78
CA ASP A 105 -10.77 -1.03 14.12
C ASP A 105 -9.86 -1.01 12.89
N ARG A 106 -10.38 -1.38 11.72
CA ARG A 106 -9.64 -1.32 10.45
C ARG A 106 -9.26 0.11 10.05
N LEU A 107 -10.16 1.07 10.25
CA LEU A 107 -9.85 2.49 10.01
C LEU A 107 -8.76 2.99 10.97
N ASN A 108 -8.83 2.61 12.24
CA ASN A 108 -7.83 2.97 13.24
C ASN A 108 -6.45 2.38 12.90
N LEU A 109 -6.40 1.13 12.43
CA LEU A 109 -5.18 0.49 11.92
C LEU A 109 -4.60 1.23 10.72
N ALA A 110 -5.44 1.62 9.76
CA ALA A 110 -5.00 2.36 8.58
C ALA A 110 -4.45 3.75 8.92
N LEU A 111 -5.03 4.42 9.92
CA LEU A 111 -4.58 5.75 10.36
C LEU A 111 -3.26 5.71 11.16
N ASN A 112 -2.92 4.57 11.76
CA ASN A 112 -1.71 4.44 12.57
C ASN A 112 -0.99 3.08 12.38
N PRO A 113 -0.31 2.89 11.23
CA PRO A 113 0.42 1.66 10.93
C PRO A 113 1.66 1.47 11.85
N ALA A 114 2.27 2.57 12.33
CA ALA A 114 3.44 2.49 13.20
C ALA A 114 3.12 1.99 14.62
N ALA A 115 1.91 2.25 15.13
CA ALA A 115 1.47 1.74 16.42
C ALA A 115 0.93 0.30 16.35
N SER A 116 0.68 -0.23 15.16
CA SER A 116 0.12 -1.58 14.93
C SER A 116 1.11 -2.57 14.32
N ALA A 117 2.39 -2.20 14.25
CA ALA A 117 3.46 -3.12 13.86
C ALA A 117 3.75 -4.07 15.02
N ASP A 118 3.51 -5.36 14.82
CA ASP A 118 3.73 -6.39 15.83
C ASP A 118 5.22 -6.76 15.93
N VAL A 119 5.92 -6.77 14.79
CA VAL A 119 7.32 -7.21 14.70
C VAL A 119 8.09 -6.35 13.71
N ALA A 120 9.29 -5.90 14.07
CA ALA A 120 10.24 -5.35 13.10
C ALA A 120 11.27 -6.43 12.74
N ALA A 121 11.52 -6.61 11.44
CA ALA A 121 12.44 -7.60 10.91
C ALA A 121 13.56 -6.92 10.09
N ILE A 122 14.82 -7.30 10.31
CA ILE A 122 15.93 -6.91 9.45
C ILE A 122 16.41 -8.14 8.69
N VAL A 123 16.34 -8.08 7.37
CA VAL A 123 16.92 -9.09 6.47
C VAL A 123 18.21 -8.54 5.92
N MET A 124 19.35 -9.16 6.25
CA MET A 124 20.65 -8.66 5.85
C MET A 124 21.58 -9.70 5.22
N HIS A 125 22.35 -9.21 4.27
CA HIS A 125 23.42 -9.87 3.53
C HIS A 125 24.63 -8.93 3.48
N GLU A 126 25.79 -9.44 3.03
CA GLU A 126 27.00 -8.62 2.92
C GLU A 126 26.74 -7.44 1.96
N GLY A 127 26.69 -6.23 2.52
CA GLY A 127 26.46 -4.99 1.79
C GLY A 127 25.00 -4.68 1.46
N PHE A 128 24.04 -5.49 1.91
CA PHE A 128 22.63 -5.27 1.60
C PHE A 128 21.74 -5.56 2.81
N ALA A 129 20.86 -4.64 3.18
CA ALA A 129 19.88 -4.85 4.24
C ALA A 129 18.52 -4.25 3.89
N ASN A 130 17.46 -4.99 4.23
CA ASN A 130 16.08 -4.51 4.21
C ASN A 130 15.56 -4.47 5.65
N LEU A 131 15.11 -3.30 6.07
CA LEU A 131 14.35 -3.12 7.30
C LEU A 131 12.87 -3.23 6.96
N CYS A 132 12.20 -4.20 7.57
CA CYS A 132 10.79 -4.50 7.40
C CYS A 132 10.03 -4.27 8.70
N LEU A 133 8.84 -3.68 8.62
CA LEU A 133 7.84 -3.73 9.67
C LEU A 133 6.76 -4.73 9.25
N LEU A 134 6.52 -5.72 10.10
CA LEU A 134 5.49 -6.72 9.94
C LEU A 134 4.29 -6.25 10.76
N THR A 135 3.22 -5.88 10.06
CA THR A 135 1.90 -5.68 10.67
C THR A 135 1.10 -6.97 10.50
N SER A 136 0.01 -7.09 11.26
CA SER A 136 -0.95 -8.21 11.12
C SER A 136 -1.48 -8.43 9.70
N ALA A 137 -1.44 -7.39 8.86
CA ALA A 137 -2.00 -7.40 7.53
C ALA A 137 -0.96 -7.48 6.40
N MET A 138 0.27 -6.99 6.61
CA MET A 138 1.29 -6.93 5.54
C MET A 138 2.72 -6.71 6.05
N THR A 139 3.68 -6.98 5.17
CA THR A 139 5.10 -6.66 5.37
C THR A 139 5.46 -5.37 4.64
N ILE A 140 5.93 -4.37 5.38
CA ILE A 140 6.30 -3.06 4.87
C ILE A 140 7.82 -2.90 4.90
N VAL A 141 8.46 -2.58 3.77
CA VAL A 141 9.89 -2.24 3.75
C VAL A 141 10.07 -0.76 4.07
N LYS A 142 10.60 -0.43 5.26
CA LYS A 142 10.81 0.96 5.70
C LYS A 142 12.17 1.53 5.30
N ALA A 143 13.20 0.68 5.16
CA ALA A 143 14.49 1.11 4.67
C ALA A 143 15.19 0.02 3.87
N LYS A 144 15.88 0.45 2.80
CA LYS A 144 16.76 -0.39 1.99
C LYS A 144 18.15 0.21 2.02
N ILE A 145 19.13 -0.56 2.48
CA ILE A 145 20.52 -0.16 2.61
C ILE A 145 21.32 -1.00 1.64
N ASP A 146 22.01 -0.33 0.72
CA ASP A 146 22.87 -0.95 -0.28
C ASP A 146 24.23 -0.26 -0.23
N MET A 147 25.24 -0.98 0.23
CA MET A 147 26.60 -0.50 0.46
C MET A 147 27.61 -1.52 -0.05
N GLN A 148 28.52 -1.08 -0.91
CA GLN A 148 29.57 -1.95 -1.41
C GLN A 148 30.63 -2.20 -0.32
N ILE A 149 30.70 -3.44 0.18
CA ILE A 149 31.73 -3.86 1.14
C ILE A 149 32.95 -4.40 0.38
N PRO A 150 34.17 -3.86 0.61
CA PRO A 150 35.38 -4.34 -0.07
C PRO A 150 35.69 -5.78 0.31
N ARG A 151 35.81 -6.69 -0.66
CA ARG A 151 36.07 -8.13 -0.40
C ARG A 151 37.34 -8.37 0.42
N LYS A 152 37.30 -9.38 1.29
CA LYS A 152 38.45 -9.83 2.09
C LYS A 152 39.59 -10.30 1.18
N ARG A 153 40.73 -9.60 1.19
CA ARG A 153 41.96 -9.95 0.46
C ARG A 153 43.15 -9.96 1.43
N LYS A 154 44.15 -10.81 1.17
CA LYS A 154 45.43 -10.80 1.93
C LYS A 154 46.03 -9.39 1.90
N GLY A 155 46.31 -8.82 3.07
CA GLY A 155 46.85 -7.46 3.23
C GLY A 155 45.81 -6.33 3.35
N PHE A 156 44.54 -6.57 3.03
CA PHE A 156 43.47 -5.55 3.04
C PHE A 156 42.32 -5.88 4.02
N ALA A 157 42.56 -6.74 5.02
CA ALA A 157 41.55 -7.10 6.01
C ALA A 157 40.96 -5.87 6.72
N HIS A 158 41.80 -4.88 7.04
CA HIS A 158 41.37 -3.66 7.72
C HIS A 158 40.34 -2.83 6.93
N GLN A 159 40.40 -2.85 5.59
CA GLN A 159 39.41 -2.14 4.75
C GLN A 159 38.07 -2.87 4.69
N HIS A 160 38.09 -4.22 4.70
CA HIS A 160 36.87 -5.04 4.80
C HIS A 160 36.19 -4.78 6.14
N ASP A 161 36.93 -4.88 7.25
CA ASP A 161 36.40 -4.69 8.61
C ASP A 161 35.76 -3.29 8.78
N LYS A 162 36.43 -2.25 8.28
CA LYS A 162 35.90 -0.87 8.30
C LYS A 162 34.66 -0.70 7.41
N GLY A 163 34.57 -1.42 6.30
CA GLY A 163 33.40 -1.44 5.43
C GLY A 163 32.20 -2.10 6.10
N VAL A 164 32.42 -3.23 6.79
CA VAL A 164 31.40 -3.92 7.57
C VAL A 164 30.91 -3.04 8.72
N GLN A 165 31.81 -2.39 9.46
CA GLN A 165 31.44 -1.49 10.56
C GLN A 165 30.51 -0.36 10.09
N ARG A 166 30.87 0.31 8.98
CA ARG A 166 30.02 1.36 8.39
C ARG A 166 28.65 0.86 7.96
N PHE A 167 28.61 -0.35 7.40
CA PHE A 167 27.34 -0.98 7.02
C PHE A 167 26.46 -1.25 8.25
N LEU A 168 27.01 -1.80 9.33
CA LEU A 168 26.28 -2.04 10.57
C LEU A 168 25.81 -0.73 11.23
N GLU A 169 26.62 0.32 11.22
CA GLU A 169 26.24 1.65 11.72
C GLU A 169 25.06 2.25 10.92
N ALA A 170 25.06 2.07 9.60
CA ALA A 170 23.95 2.51 8.75
C ALA A 170 22.65 1.72 9.06
N VAL A 171 22.76 0.41 9.27
CA VAL A 171 21.64 -0.46 9.66
C VAL A 171 21.08 -0.06 11.04
N ALA A 172 21.94 0.12 12.04
CA ALA A 172 21.54 0.54 13.38
C ALA A 172 20.85 1.90 13.37
N THR A 173 21.39 2.85 12.61
CA THR A 173 20.80 4.20 12.45
C THR A 173 19.41 4.12 11.82
N ALA A 174 19.25 3.34 10.75
CA ALA A 174 17.96 3.13 10.11
C ALA A 174 16.95 2.46 11.06
N PHE A 175 17.41 1.48 11.84
CA PHE A 175 16.59 0.78 12.82
C PHE A 175 16.02 1.73 13.88
N VAL A 176 16.87 2.51 14.56
CA VAL A 176 16.44 3.46 15.59
C VAL A 176 15.51 4.54 15.02
N ARG A 177 15.71 4.93 13.76
CA ARG A 177 14.88 5.95 13.11
C ARG A 177 13.46 5.48 12.80
N HIS A 178 13.31 4.22 12.41
CA HIS A 178 12.07 3.70 11.83
C HIS A 178 11.32 2.73 12.76
N VAL A 179 11.98 2.24 13.81
CA VAL A 179 11.41 1.24 14.72
C VAL A 179 11.18 1.87 16.09
N ASN A 180 9.94 1.81 16.57
CA ASN A 180 9.59 2.25 17.92
C ASN A 180 9.88 1.12 18.92
N LEU A 181 10.92 1.29 19.73
CA LEU A 181 11.42 0.25 20.62
C LEU A 181 10.47 -0.11 21.78
N ASN A 182 9.43 0.69 22.01
CA ASN A 182 8.49 0.46 23.11
C ASN A 182 7.36 -0.54 22.78
N VAL A 183 7.18 -0.90 21.50
CA VAL A 183 5.95 -1.57 21.02
C VAL A 183 6.23 -2.86 20.25
N CYS A 184 7.41 -3.00 19.63
CA CYS A 184 7.66 -4.08 18.66
C CYS A 184 8.66 -5.12 19.20
N CYS A 185 8.38 -6.41 18.95
CA CYS A 185 9.41 -7.44 19.02
C CYS A 185 10.35 -7.34 17.79
N PHE A 186 11.60 -7.81 17.91
CA PHE A 186 12.59 -7.71 16.83
C PHE A 186 13.04 -9.07 16.32
N LEU A 187 13.18 -9.19 15.00
CA LEU A 187 13.75 -10.36 14.32
C LEU A 187 14.93 -9.95 13.45
N PHE A 188 16.07 -10.61 13.62
CA PHE A 188 17.23 -10.44 12.76
C PHE A 188 17.44 -11.70 11.90
N PHE A 189 17.33 -11.55 10.58
CA PHE A 189 17.62 -12.60 9.61
C PHE A 189 18.97 -12.34 8.95
N PHE A 190 20.00 -13.09 9.38
CA PHE A 190 21.29 -13.12 8.72
C PHE A 190 21.33 -14.27 7.72
N LYS A 191 21.64 -13.97 6.46
CA LYS A 191 21.96 -15.01 5.46
C LYS A 191 23.39 -15.51 5.68
N ILE A 192 23.67 -16.04 6.87
CA ILE A 192 24.79 -16.94 7.14
C ILE A 192 24.12 -18.25 7.51
N THR A 193 24.43 -19.29 6.75
CA THR A 193 23.95 -20.67 6.88
C THR A 193 23.46 -21.03 8.29
N ILE A 194 22.22 -21.50 8.39
CA ILE A 194 21.49 -21.93 9.61
C ILE A 194 20.69 -20.82 10.31
N SER A 195 19.38 -21.06 10.38
CA SER A 195 18.38 -20.42 11.20
C SER A 195 18.89 -20.09 12.60
N VAL A 196 19.27 -18.84 12.85
CA VAL A 196 19.38 -18.31 14.21
C VAL A 196 18.39 -17.16 14.32
N LEU A 197 17.20 -17.51 14.80
CA LEU A 197 16.18 -16.55 15.20
C LEU A 197 16.60 -16.02 16.57
N PHE A 198 17.21 -14.84 16.64
CA PHE A 198 17.36 -14.14 17.92
C PHE A 198 16.04 -13.44 18.22
N LEU A 199 15.23 -14.05 19.09
CA LEU A 199 14.18 -13.35 19.81
C LEU A 199 14.87 -12.68 21.00
N ILE A 200 14.92 -11.35 21.03
CA ILE A 200 15.30 -10.62 22.24
C ILE A 200 13.96 -10.26 22.90
N GLU A 201 13.64 -10.93 24.01
CA GLU A 201 12.54 -10.57 24.93
C GLU A 201 12.84 -9.27 25.67
#